data_AF-A0A8J5IVW0-F1
#
_entry.id   AF-A0A8J5IVW0-F1
#
_cell.length_a   1.000
_cell.length_b   1.000
_cell.length_c   1.000
_cell.angle_alpha   90.00
_cell.angle_beta   90.00
_cell.angle_gamma   90.00
#
_symmetry.space_group_name_H-M   'P 1'
#
loop_
_entity.id
_entity.type
_entity.pdbx_description
1 polymer ?
#
loop_
_entity_poly.entity_id
_entity_poly.type
_entity_poly.pdbx_seq_one_letter_code
_entity_poly.pdbx_strand_id
1 'polypeptide(L)'
;MKATWKIKDVLDANHLPTPQSRQVHVLVEVPEGVSAPENIRKRKRMEDEDAPDAWIKAIKDEQVAALPATCEDLKEHLKRPLHVKVPVNNRLFQIMLSKNTTGELSSILDKLFEPEPRKTLSDITAGVLRDVIDPLGSGSELATEDTYHHLWDSLIAMLLRLMSNGNFRRNTNASTSTGLYRPDLCFYYKNSNICVFRGEEKARLQVCLVAIRKDEMTERGAKVEMIETYDLGDLHGRLSFFLALLNLSTLFRPVVDLIQPLDILEYGTIERGNGVQITFAEDCVVKTYPLSMPSDDIIRNLRELHRQMKKHSVPNVVELKKTNMKKKYVKLAPVGRLSPPENVRQLLTALRDILKALVALHAINMMHRDLRWENVLKYPGEGNKWFLIDFDEGASSPAAKVNHLKAESHAPELLLSSSHTVKVDIWSVGFLLKTSPFQDFPPELESMKAQCLQTCPSSRPTAKSLLDVIESLIEC
;
A
#
# COMPACT_ATOMS: atom_id res chain seq x y z
N MET A 1 -7.70 -11.51 4.15
CA MET A 1 -6.33 -11.86 3.71
C MET A 1 -5.72 -10.63 3.08
N LYS A 2 -4.46 -10.27 3.37
CA LYS A 2 -3.73 -9.28 2.56
C LYS A 2 -2.43 -9.92 2.13
N ALA A 3 -2.47 -10.59 0.99
CA ALA A 3 -1.27 -10.84 0.22
C ALA A 3 -1.00 -9.56 -0.58
N THR A 4 0.15 -8.94 -0.31
CA THR A 4 0.70 -7.87 -1.14
C THR A 4 1.12 -8.51 -2.46
N TRP A 5 0.17 -8.57 -3.40
CA TRP A 5 0.41 -9.07 -4.75
C TRP A 5 1.24 -8.08 -5.53
N LYS A 6 2.18 -8.59 -6.33
CA LYS A 6 2.63 -7.79 -7.47
C LYS A 6 1.65 -7.90 -8.60
N ILE A 7 1.22 -6.76 -9.14
CA ILE A 7 0.51 -6.66 -10.41
C ILE A 7 1.18 -7.55 -11.47
N LYS A 8 2.51 -7.51 -11.55
CA LYS A 8 3.29 -8.30 -12.51
C LYS A 8 3.22 -9.81 -12.26
N ASP A 9 3.37 -10.24 -11.00
CA ASP A 9 3.39 -11.67 -10.64
C ASP A 9 2.01 -12.32 -10.87
N VAL A 10 0.94 -11.54 -10.72
CA VAL A 10 -0.43 -11.97 -11.00
C VAL A 10 -0.69 -12.14 -12.51
N LEU A 11 -0.14 -11.26 -13.34
CA LEU A 11 -0.34 -11.31 -14.79
C LEU A 11 0.42 -12.49 -15.40
N ASP A 12 1.67 -12.69 -14.99
CA ASP A 12 2.51 -13.78 -15.47
C ASP A 12 1.95 -15.17 -15.08
N ALA A 13 1.31 -15.30 -13.90
CA ALA A 13 0.74 -16.55 -13.42
C ALA A 13 -0.54 -17.00 -14.14
N ASN A 14 -1.24 -16.09 -14.83
CA ASN A 14 -2.55 -16.37 -15.44
C ASN A 14 -2.50 -16.57 -16.97
N HIS A 15 -1.30 -16.75 -17.56
CA HIS A 15 -1.08 -16.84 -19.01
C HIS A 15 -1.70 -15.68 -19.82
N LEU A 16 -2.02 -14.58 -19.14
CA LEU A 16 -2.27 -13.30 -19.76
C LEU A 16 -0.90 -12.81 -20.24
N PRO A 17 -0.81 -12.17 -21.42
CA PRO A 17 0.46 -11.64 -21.88
C PRO A 17 1.02 -10.77 -20.75
N THR A 18 2.28 -11.03 -20.34
CA THR A 18 3.05 -10.13 -19.49
C THR A 18 2.75 -8.72 -19.99
N PRO A 19 2.26 -7.79 -19.15
CA PRO A 19 1.88 -6.49 -19.63
C PRO A 19 3.13 -5.94 -20.31
N GLN A 20 3.04 -5.75 -21.63
CA GLN A 20 3.94 -4.82 -22.27
C GLN A 20 3.76 -3.51 -21.49
N SER A 21 4.77 -2.62 -21.49
CA SER A 21 4.50 -1.23 -21.09
C SER A 21 3.13 -0.88 -21.67
N ARG A 22 2.18 -0.28 -20.92
CA ARG A 22 0.92 0.34 -21.45
C ARG A 22 -0.44 0.00 -20.78
N GLN A 23 -0.54 -0.47 -19.54
CA GLN A 23 -1.86 -0.77 -18.91
C GLN A 23 -2.04 -0.27 -17.46
N VAL A 24 -3.22 0.31 -17.17
CA VAL A 24 -3.72 0.77 -15.86
C VAL A 24 -4.46 -0.38 -15.17
N HIS A 25 -4.23 -0.61 -13.88
CA HIS A 25 -4.98 -1.62 -13.12
C HIS A 25 -5.72 -1.02 -11.91
N VAL A 26 -7.04 -1.19 -11.85
CA VAL A 26 -7.88 -0.76 -10.73
C VAL A 26 -8.06 -1.94 -9.76
N LEU A 27 -7.82 -1.71 -8.47
CA LEU A 27 -8.03 -2.71 -7.44
C LEU A 27 -9.38 -2.44 -6.76
N VAL A 28 -10.38 -3.27 -7.03
CA VAL A 28 -11.62 -3.32 -6.25
C VAL A 28 -11.59 -4.62 -5.46
N GLU A 29 -11.27 -4.54 -4.16
CA GLU A 29 -11.38 -5.68 -3.25
C GLU A 29 -12.87 -5.91 -2.96
N VAL A 30 -13.46 -6.93 -3.59
CA VAL A 30 -14.83 -7.38 -3.32
C VAL A 30 -14.74 -8.53 -2.31
N PRO A 31 -15.17 -8.36 -1.05
CA PRO A 31 -15.26 -9.48 -0.13
C PRO A 31 -16.42 -10.41 -0.52
N GLU A 32 -16.17 -11.71 -0.47
CA GLU A 32 -17.21 -12.73 -0.65
C GLU A 32 -18.18 -12.76 0.54
N GLY A 33 -19.47 -12.79 0.24
CA GLY A 33 -20.49 -13.24 1.19
C GLY A 33 -20.89 -12.26 2.30
N VAL A 34 -20.56 -10.97 2.21
CA VAL A 34 -21.03 -9.96 3.18
C VAL A 34 -22.13 -9.11 2.58
N SER A 35 -23.38 -9.40 2.95
CA SER A 35 -24.49 -8.45 2.77
C SER A 35 -24.17 -7.17 3.55
N ALA A 36 -24.18 -6.02 2.87
CA ALA A 36 -24.04 -4.73 3.53
C ALA A 36 -25.13 -4.57 4.60
N PRO A 37 -24.82 -4.12 5.82
CA PRO A 37 -25.85 -3.87 6.83
C PRO A 37 -26.80 -2.77 6.33
N GLU A 38 -28.09 -3.07 6.30
CA GLU A 38 -29.16 -2.11 5.99
C GLU A 38 -29.14 -0.94 6.98
N ASN A 39 -28.41 0.12 6.66
CA ASN A 39 -28.45 1.36 7.42
C ASN A 39 -29.64 2.20 6.96
N ILE A 40 -30.84 1.87 7.45
CA ILE A 40 -32.02 2.72 7.33
C ILE A 40 -31.85 3.95 8.24
N ARG A 41 -31.07 4.94 7.80
CA ARG A 41 -31.12 6.28 8.39
C ARG A 41 -32.23 7.07 7.70
N LYS A 42 -33.29 7.34 8.46
CA LYS A 42 -34.46 8.14 8.07
C LYS A 42 -34.04 9.50 7.49
N ARG A 43 -34.67 9.83 6.36
CA ARG A 43 -34.60 11.08 5.57
C ARG A 43 -34.37 12.33 6.43
N LYS A 44 -33.47 13.19 5.96
CA LYS A 44 -33.51 14.64 6.26
C LYS A 44 -33.40 15.43 4.95
N ARG A 45 -34.56 15.99 4.57
CA ARG A 45 -34.89 17.11 3.66
C ARG A 45 -34.13 17.25 2.33
N MET A 46 -34.94 17.07 1.28
CA MET A 46 -34.92 17.67 -0.05
C MET A 46 -34.39 19.12 -0.01
N GLU A 47 -33.15 19.31 -0.45
CA GLU A 47 -32.59 20.61 -0.78
C GLU A 47 -32.15 20.53 -2.25
N ASP A 48 -32.89 21.30 -3.07
CA ASP A 48 -32.73 21.64 -4.49
C ASP A 48 -32.45 20.51 -5.49
N GLU A 49 -33.51 19.89 -6.01
CA GLU A 49 -33.47 19.19 -7.31
C GLU A 49 -33.05 20.14 -8.46
N ASP A 50 -33.27 21.44 -8.31
CA ASP A 50 -32.94 22.49 -9.28
C ASP A 50 -31.52 23.09 -9.11
N ALA A 51 -30.72 22.61 -8.14
CA ALA A 51 -29.36 23.10 -7.97
C ALA A 51 -28.51 22.77 -9.21
N PRO A 52 -27.65 23.69 -9.71
CA PRO A 52 -26.87 23.50 -10.93
C PRO A 52 -26.01 22.23 -10.97
N ASP A 53 -25.57 21.74 -9.81
CA ASP A 53 -24.70 20.57 -9.64
C ASP A 53 -25.35 19.44 -8.82
N ALA A 54 -26.69 19.38 -8.78
CA ALA A 54 -27.45 18.37 -8.03
C ALA A 54 -27.05 16.93 -8.42
N TRP A 55 -26.73 16.69 -9.70
CA TRP A 55 -26.27 15.39 -10.21
C TRP A 55 -24.98 14.91 -9.53
N ILE A 56 -24.03 15.82 -9.21
CA ILE A 56 -22.78 15.49 -8.52
C ILE A 56 -23.09 14.95 -7.11
N LYS A 57 -23.99 15.64 -6.41
CA LYS A 57 -24.42 15.23 -5.06
C LYS A 57 -25.19 13.91 -5.11
N ALA A 58 -26.05 13.73 -6.11
CA ALA A 58 -26.81 12.50 -6.29
C ALA A 58 -25.89 11.28 -6.49
N ILE A 59 -24.85 11.39 -7.33
CA ILE A 59 -23.87 10.31 -7.53
C ILE A 59 -23.09 10.03 -6.25
N LYS A 60 -22.67 11.07 -5.52
CA LYS A 60 -21.97 10.93 -4.21
C LYS A 60 -22.79 10.18 -3.17
N ASP A 61 -24.08 10.49 -3.12
CA ASP A 61 -25.00 9.98 -2.12
C ASP A 61 -25.68 8.67 -2.56
N GLU A 62 -25.39 8.21 -3.78
CA GLU A 62 -25.91 6.96 -4.31
C GLU A 62 -25.49 5.77 -3.43
N GLN A 63 -26.48 4.99 -3.02
CA GLN A 63 -26.26 3.78 -2.25
C GLN A 63 -26.34 2.56 -3.16
N VAL A 64 -25.23 1.83 -3.24
CA VAL A 64 -25.17 0.54 -3.93
C VAL A 64 -25.50 -0.55 -2.91
N ALA A 65 -26.63 -1.23 -3.11
CA ALA A 65 -27.15 -2.23 -2.16
C ALA A 65 -26.26 -3.48 -2.04
N ALA A 66 -25.60 -3.88 -3.12
CA ALA A 66 -24.68 -5.01 -3.17
C ALA A 66 -23.50 -4.69 -4.09
N LEU A 67 -22.28 -5.03 -3.65
CA LEU A 67 -21.10 -4.93 -4.49
C LEU A 67 -21.17 -5.95 -5.64
N PRO A 68 -20.66 -5.63 -6.84
CA PRO A 68 -20.57 -6.59 -7.94
C PRO A 68 -19.76 -7.82 -7.53
N ALA A 69 -20.32 -9.03 -7.68
CA ALA A 69 -19.70 -10.26 -7.20
C ALA A 69 -18.69 -10.83 -8.20
N THR A 70 -18.90 -10.59 -9.49
CA THR A 70 -18.03 -11.05 -10.57
C THR A 70 -17.45 -9.89 -11.38
N CYS A 71 -16.41 -10.17 -12.19
CA CYS A 71 -15.87 -9.18 -13.13
C CYS A 71 -16.91 -8.78 -14.18
N GLU A 72 -17.82 -9.68 -14.55
CA GLU A 72 -18.91 -9.37 -15.50
C GLU A 72 -19.95 -8.48 -14.83
N ASP A 73 -20.35 -8.76 -13.58
CA ASP A 73 -21.27 -7.88 -12.83
C ASP A 73 -20.67 -6.46 -12.70
N LEU A 74 -19.36 -6.37 -12.48
CA LEU A 74 -18.67 -5.09 -12.42
C LEU A 74 -18.74 -4.39 -13.78
N LYS A 75 -18.48 -5.11 -14.88
CA LYS A 75 -18.57 -4.58 -16.25
C LYS A 75 -19.98 -4.07 -16.57
N GLU A 76 -21.01 -4.82 -16.19
CA GLU A 76 -22.41 -4.41 -16.33
C GLU A 76 -22.70 -3.16 -15.49
N HIS A 77 -22.24 -3.12 -14.23
CA HIS A 77 -22.39 -1.95 -13.37
C HIS A 77 -21.71 -0.70 -13.95
N LEU A 78 -20.53 -0.83 -14.57
CA LEU A 78 -19.85 0.31 -15.20
C LEU A 78 -20.59 0.83 -16.44
N LYS A 79 -21.32 -0.04 -17.16
CA LYS A 79 -22.02 0.28 -18.42
C LYS A 79 -23.49 0.67 -18.25
N ARG A 80 -24.03 0.57 -17.04
CA ARG A 80 -25.44 0.87 -16.76
C ARG A 80 -25.72 2.37 -16.95
N PRO A 81 -26.97 2.75 -17.31
CA PRO A 81 -27.39 4.15 -17.32
C PRO A 81 -27.21 4.79 -15.93
N LEU A 82 -26.82 6.06 -15.89
CA LEU A 82 -26.83 6.83 -14.65
C LEU A 82 -28.25 6.96 -14.11
N HIS A 83 -28.42 6.81 -12.80
CA HIS A 83 -29.71 7.04 -12.14
C HIS A 83 -30.13 8.51 -12.24
N VAL A 84 -29.18 9.42 -12.02
CA VAL A 84 -29.35 10.86 -12.25
C VAL A 84 -28.47 11.26 -13.42
N LYS A 85 -29.10 11.79 -14.47
CA LYS A 85 -28.44 12.17 -15.70
C LYS A 85 -27.65 13.47 -15.51
N VAL A 86 -26.59 13.62 -16.29
CA VAL A 86 -25.76 14.82 -16.29
C VAL A 86 -26.45 15.88 -17.16
N PRO A 87 -26.65 17.11 -16.66
CA PRO A 87 -27.20 18.17 -17.48
C PRO A 87 -26.18 18.64 -18.51
N VAL A 88 -26.65 18.97 -19.71
CA VAL A 88 -25.82 19.50 -20.80
C VAL A 88 -26.45 20.77 -21.37
N ASN A 89 -25.65 21.74 -21.81
CA ASN A 89 -26.19 22.92 -22.47
C ASN A 89 -26.33 22.72 -23.99
N ASN A 90 -27.10 23.62 -24.62
CA ASN A 90 -27.31 23.60 -26.07
C ASN A 90 -26.01 23.54 -26.88
N ARG A 91 -24.98 24.29 -26.48
CA ARG A 91 -23.71 24.35 -27.21
C ARG A 91 -23.01 22.99 -27.23
N LEU A 92 -22.81 22.38 -26.07
CA LEU A 92 -22.13 21.09 -25.94
C LEU A 92 -22.95 19.96 -26.56
N PHE A 93 -24.27 19.99 -26.42
CA PHE A 93 -25.17 19.03 -27.05
C PHE A 93 -25.04 19.05 -28.58
N GLN A 94 -25.01 20.24 -29.20
CA GLN A 94 -24.81 20.37 -30.65
C GLN A 94 -23.43 19.89 -31.12
N ILE A 95 -22.37 20.06 -30.32
CA ILE A 95 -21.03 19.51 -30.63
C ILE A 95 -21.06 17.98 -30.63
N MET A 96 -21.77 17.36 -29.68
CA MET A 96 -21.90 15.90 -29.65
C MET A 96 -22.73 15.40 -30.84
N LEU A 97 -23.83 16.07 -31.18
CA LEU A 97 -24.67 15.72 -32.33
C LEU A 97 -23.91 15.83 -33.66
N SER A 98 -23.12 16.89 -33.86
CA SER A 98 -22.33 17.04 -35.09
C SER A 98 -21.26 15.97 -35.24
N LYS A 99 -20.76 15.41 -34.13
CA LYS A 99 -19.83 14.28 -34.10
C LYS A 99 -20.55 12.91 -34.18
N ASN A 100 -21.87 12.84 -34.00
CA ASN A 100 -22.68 11.60 -34.05
C ASN A 100 -23.22 11.27 -35.45
N THR A 101 -22.38 11.32 -36.48
CA THR A 101 -22.84 11.15 -37.88
C THR A 101 -23.35 9.74 -38.20
N THR A 102 -22.84 8.72 -37.50
CA THR A 102 -23.21 7.30 -37.66
C THR A 102 -24.36 6.85 -36.75
N GLY A 103 -24.76 7.68 -35.78
CA GLY A 103 -25.73 7.34 -34.74
C GLY A 103 -25.18 6.48 -33.59
N GLU A 104 -23.89 6.13 -33.63
CA GLU A 104 -23.24 5.26 -32.64
C GLU A 104 -23.18 5.87 -31.24
N LEU A 105 -23.25 7.21 -31.10
CA LEU A 105 -23.26 7.86 -29.79
C LEU A 105 -24.64 7.83 -29.12
N SER A 106 -25.73 7.54 -29.82
CA SER A 106 -27.09 7.69 -29.27
C SER A 106 -27.30 6.88 -28.00
N SER A 107 -26.87 5.61 -27.98
CA SER A 107 -27.02 4.77 -26.79
C SER A 107 -26.22 5.29 -25.60
N ILE A 108 -25.04 5.89 -25.79
CA ILE A 108 -24.22 6.38 -24.68
C ILE A 108 -24.71 7.74 -24.18
N LEU A 109 -25.20 8.59 -25.09
CA LEU A 109 -25.82 9.87 -24.75
C LEU A 109 -27.06 9.65 -23.88
N ASP A 110 -27.94 8.72 -24.25
CA ASP A 110 -29.13 8.36 -23.45
C ASP A 110 -28.78 7.83 -22.05
N LYS A 111 -27.63 7.17 -21.92
CA LYS A 111 -27.15 6.65 -20.63
C LYS A 111 -26.60 7.74 -19.72
N LEU A 112 -26.03 8.81 -20.29
CA LEU A 112 -25.32 9.86 -19.57
C LEU A 112 -26.16 11.10 -19.31
N PHE A 113 -26.81 11.65 -20.33
CA PHE A 113 -27.29 13.02 -20.32
C PHE A 113 -28.80 13.14 -20.18
N GLU A 114 -29.23 14.30 -19.70
CA GLU A 114 -30.63 14.70 -19.76
C GLU A 114 -31.06 14.83 -21.23
N PRO A 115 -32.30 14.43 -21.58
CA PRO A 115 -32.78 14.50 -22.96
C PRO A 115 -32.94 15.95 -23.44
N GLU A 116 -33.28 16.87 -22.53
CA GLU A 116 -33.48 18.28 -22.83
C GLU A 116 -32.29 19.11 -22.35
N PRO A 117 -31.58 19.81 -23.25
CA PRO A 117 -30.44 20.63 -22.86
C PRO A 117 -30.86 21.88 -22.08
N ARG A 118 -30.11 22.19 -21.02
CA ARG A 118 -30.32 23.38 -20.19
C ARG A 118 -29.79 24.65 -20.87
N LYS A 119 -30.38 25.80 -20.53
CA LYS A 119 -29.89 27.11 -21.03
C LYS A 119 -28.50 27.45 -20.48
N THR A 120 -28.28 27.18 -19.20
CA THR A 120 -27.04 27.47 -18.48
C THR A 120 -26.60 26.24 -17.69
N LEU A 121 -25.29 26.12 -17.48
CA LEU A 121 -24.66 25.14 -16.58
C LEU A 121 -23.87 25.91 -15.53
N SER A 122 -23.57 25.26 -14.40
CA SER A 122 -22.52 25.74 -13.52
C SER A 122 -21.16 25.70 -14.22
N ASP A 123 -20.22 26.51 -13.75
CA ASP A 123 -18.84 26.49 -14.25
C ASP A 123 -18.17 25.12 -14.02
N ILE A 124 -18.52 24.44 -12.93
CA ILE A 124 -18.00 23.11 -12.58
C ILE A 124 -18.45 22.07 -13.62
N THR A 125 -19.76 21.96 -13.85
CA THR A 125 -20.30 21.00 -14.81
C THR A 125 -19.87 21.34 -16.24
N ALA A 126 -19.85 22.63 -16.61
CA ALA A 126 -19.35 23.05 -17.93
C ALA A 126 -17.87 22.69 -18.13
N GLY A 127 -17.03 22.85 -17.11
CA GLY A 127 -15.62 22.48 -17.14
C GLY A 127 -15.42 20.98 -17.36
N VAL A 128 -16.12 20.15 -16.57
CA VAL A 128 -16.09 18.68 -16.72
C VAL A 128 -16.49 18.24 -18.12
N LEU A 129 -17.62 18.73 -18.62
CA LEU A 129 -18.15 18.28 -19.90
C LEU A 129 -17.31 18.76 -21.08
N ARG A 130 -16.74 19.96 -21.00
CA ARG A 130 -15.81 20.44 -22.02
C ARG A 130 -14.61 19.50 -22.15
N ASP A 131 -14.02 19.08 -21.03
CA ASP A 131 -12.85 18.21 -21.04
C ASP A 131 -13.17 16.80 -21.57
N VAL A 132 -14.40 16.30 -21.37
CA VAL A 132 -14.85 15.01 -21.92
C VAL A 132 -15.18 15.12 -23.42
N ILE A 133 -15.92 16.15 -23.83
CA ILE A 133 -16.46 16.26 -25.18
C ILE A 133 -15.39 16.75 -26.17
N ASP A 134 -14.58 17.72 -25.75
CA ASP A 134 -13.62 18.41 -26.60
C ASP A 134 -12.33 18.79 -25.82
N PRO A 135 -11.55 17.79 -25.37
CA PRO A 135 -10.35 18.06 -24.59
C PRO A 135 -9.27 18.77 -25.39
N LEU A 136 -8.46 19.56 -24.67
CA LEU A 136 -7.24 20.17 -25.21
C LEU A 136 -6.31 19.10 -25.77
N GLY A 137 -5.93 19.25 -27.05
CA GLY A 137 -4.98 18.36 -27.71
C GLY A 137 -5.54 17.05 -28.27
N SER A 138 -6.88 16.84 -28.26
CA SER A 138 -7.48 15.65 -28.89
C SER A 138 -7.10 15.56 -30.38
N GLY A 139 -6.49 14.43 -30.78
CA GLY A 139 -6.14 14.15 -32.17
C GLY A 139 -4.93 14.91 -32.75
N SER A 140 -4.14 15.62 -31.93
CA SER A 140 -2.94 16.31 -32.43
C SER A 140 -1.76 15.35 -32.59
N GLU A 141 -1.20 15.26 -33.80
CA GLU A 141 0.03 14.51 -34.10
C GLU A 141 1.26 15.03 -33.32
N LEU A 142 1.18 16.26 -32.77
CA LEU A 142 2.23 16.93 -32.00
C LEU A 142 2.04 16.82 -30.47
N ALA A 143 1.08 16.04 -29.98
CA ALA A 143 0.82 15.92 -28.55
C ALA A 143 2.01 15.33 -27.78
N THR A 144 2.48 16.07 -26.77
CA THR A 144 3.57 15.66 -25.87
C THR A 144 3.04 14.78 -24.74
N GLU A 145 3.95 14.13 -24.01
CA GLU A 145 3.62 13.40 -22.77
C GLU A 145 2.81 14.27 -21.79
N ASP A 146 3.18 15.54 -21.62
CA ASP A 146 2.46 16.50 -20.77
C ASP A 146 1.04 16.81 -21.25
N THR A 147 0.79 16.74 -22.57
CA THR A 147 -0.56 16.92 -23.12
C THR A 147 -1.46 15.75 -22.70
N TYR A 148 -0.92 14.53 -22.70
CA TYR A 148 -1.65 13.36 -22.22
C TYR A 148 -1.84 13.39 -20.69
N HIS A 149 -0.84 13.84 -19.94
CA HIS A 149 -0.97 14.06 -18.50
C HIS A 149 -2.14 14.99 -18.15
N HIS A 150 -2.29 16.09 -18.90
CA HIS A 150 -3.43 16.99 -18.75
C HIS A 150 -4.76 16.26 -19.05
N LEU A 151 -4.82 15.48 -20.14
CA LEU A 151 -6.00 14.70 -20.49
C LEU A 151 -6.39 13.72 -19.37
N TRP A 152 -5.41 12.99 -18.81
CA TRP A 152 -5.62 12.05 -17.71
C TRP A 152 -6.11 12.75 -16.44
N ASP A 153 -5.49 13.86 -16.06
CA ASP A 153 -5.87 14.61 -14.88
C ASP A 153 -7.28 15.21 -15.01
N SER A 154 -7.64 15.72 -16.19
CA SER A 154 -8.99 16.21 -16.48
C SER A 154 -10.04 15.10 -16.45
N LEU A 155 -9.76 13.96 -17.08
CA LEU A 155 -10.74 12.88 -17.23
C LEU A 155 -10.80 11.92 -16.04
N ILE A 156 -9.81 11.92 -15.15
CA ILE A 156 -9.76 11.01 -14.00
C ILE A 156 -9.68 11.81 -12.71
N ALA A 157 -8.60 12.58 -12.51
CA ALA A 157 -8.32 13.20 -11.24
C ALA A 157 -9.40 14.20 -10.81
N MET A 158 -9.80 15.09 -11.73
CA MET A 158 -10.84 16.07 -11.50
C MET A 158 -12.17 15.40 -11.19
N LEU A 159 -12.54 14.36 -11.95
CA LEU A 159 -13.79 13.63 -11.74
C LEU A 159 -13.82 12.89 -10.40
N LEU A 160 -12.75 12.17 -10.05
CA LEU A 160 -12.70 11.46 -8.76
C LEU A 160 -12.73 12.43 -7.58
N ARG A 161 -12.06 13.59 -7.68
CA ARG A 161 -12.15 14.67 -6.67
C ARG A 161 -13.57 15.24 -6.56
N LEU A 162 -14.26 15.38 -7.69
CA LEU A 162 -15.62 15.89 -7.70
C LEU A 162 -16.63 14.87 -7.21
N MET A 163 -16.48 13.58 -7.51
CA MET A 163 -17.43 12.50 -7.16
C MET A 163 -17.15 11.84 -5.81
N SER A 164 -16.00 12.09 -5.20
CA SER A 164 -15.63 11.47 -3.93
C SER A 164 -14.79 12.41 -3.08
N ASN A 165 -15.13 12.51 -1.80
CA ASN A 165 -14.28 13.21 -0.84
C ASN A 165 -13.01 12.37 -0.69
N GLY A 166 -11.87 12.82 -1.21
CA GLY A 166 -10.64 12.04 -1.22
C GLY A 166 -9.45 12.84 -1.73
N ASN A 167 -8.28 12.21 -1.66
CA ASN A 167 -7.01 12.81 -2.04
C ASN A 167 -6.44 12.08 -3.26
N PHE A 168 -6.45 12.78 -4.39
CA PHE A 168 -5.73 12.36 -5.58
C PHE A 168 -4.25 12.69 -5.45
N ARG A 169 -3.39 11.70 -5.72
CA ARG A 169 -1.94 11.85 -5.76
C ARG A 169 -1.42 11.35 -7.10
N ARG A 170 -0.78 12.27 -7.82
CA ARG A 170 -0.02 12.00 -9.04
C ARG A 170 1.46 11.92 -8.69
N ASN A 171 2.18 10.98 -9.28
CA ASN A 171 3.64 10.89 -9.25
C ASN A 171 4.23 11.35 -7.91
N THR A 172 4.01 10.58 -6.82
CA THR A 172 4.50 10.92 -5.47
C THR A 172 6.02 10.81 -5.31
N ASN A 173 6.77 11.00 -6.39
CA ASN A 173 8.22 10.94 -6.52
C ASN A 173 8.89 12.15 -5.85
N ALA A 174 8.53 12.47 -4.60
CA ALA A 174 9.34 13.34 -3.75
C ALA A 174 10.75 12.74 -3.50
N SER A 175 10.99 11.47 -3.88
CA SER A 175 12.31 10.86 -3.92
C SER A 175 12.48 9.90 -5.11
N THR A 176 13.51 10.14 -5.91
CA THR A 176 13.79 9.55 -7.23
C THR A 176 14.26 8.08 -7.22
N SER A 177 14.21 7.42 -6.06
CA SER A 177 14.59 6.02 -5.87
C SER A 177 13.40 5.04 -5.95
N THR A 178 12.16 5.54 -5.92
CA THR A 178 10.92 4.75 -5.74
C THR A 178 10.04 4.63 -6.99
N GLY A 179 10.31 5.43 -8.04
CA GLY A 179 9.49 5.52 -9.26
C GLY A 179 9.43 4.27 -10.17
N LEU A 180 9.78 3.09 -9.67
CA LEU A 180 9.66 1.82 -10.41
C LEU A 180 8.57 0.89 -9.83
N TYR A 181 7.96 1.24 -8.69
CA TYR A 181 7.09 0.32 -7.92
C TYR A 181 5.91 1.01 -7.24
N ARG A 182 5.55 2.22 -7.70
CA ARG A 182 4.41 2.98 -7.22
C ARG A 182 3.52 3.32 -8.42
N PRO A 183 2.19 3.19 -8.31
CA PRO A 183 1.30 3.64 -9.36
C PRO A 183 1.51 5.14 -9.63
N ASP A 184 1.53 5.51 -10.90
CA ASP A 184 1.62 6.89 -11.37
C ASP A 184 0.45 7.75 -10.86
N LEU A 185 -0.71 7.10 -10.67
CA LEU A 185 -1.96 7.69 -10.21
C LEU A 185 -2.49 6.90 -9.00
N CYS A 186 -2.83 7.60 -7.92
CA CYS A 186 -3.52 7.02 -6.76
C CYS A 186 -4.65 7.93 -6.29
N PHE A 187 -5.79 7.34 -5.91
CA PHE A 187 -6.87 8.05 -5.24
C PHE A 187 -7.18 7.39 -3.88
N TYR A 188 -7.03 8.17 -2.82
CA TYR A 188 -7.33 7.76 -1.45
C TYR A 188 -8.69 8.29 -1.06
N TYR A 189 -9.59 7.39 -0.66
CA TYR A 189 -10.95 7.79 -0.28
C TYR A 189 -10.99 8.39 1.12
N LYS A 190 -11.60 9.57 1.27
CA LYS A 190 -11.60 10.41 2.47
C LYS A 190 -10.19 10.67 3.01
N ASN A 191 -10.08 11.13 4.25
CA ASN A 191 -8.82 11.16 4.99
C ASN A 191 -8.41 9.75 5.47
N SER A 192 -8.75 8.69 4.71
CA SER A 192 -8.32 7.33 5.00
C SER A 192 -6.99 7.04 4.32
N ASN A 193 -6.29 6.02 4.81
CA ASN A 193 -5.07 5.51 4.21
C ASN A 193 -5.34 4.44 3.13
N ILE A 194 -6.59 4.31 2.67
CA ILE A 194 -7.04 3.26 1.74
C ILE A 194 -7.08 3.82 0.31
N CYS A 195 -6.25 3.25 -0.56
CA CYS A 195 -6.20 3.57 -1.99
C CYS A 195 -7.25 2.74 -2.75
N VAL A 196 -8.29 3.39 -3.30
CA VAL A 196 -9.40 2.73 -4.02
C VAL A 196 -9.24 2.75 -5.53
N PHE A 197 -8.31 3.57 -6.04
CA PHE A 197 -8.00 3.65 -7.46
C PHE A 197 -6.50 3.80 -7.63
N ARG A 198 -5.91 2.94 -8.46
CA ARG A 198 -4.49 2.94 -8.83
C ARG A 198 -4.41 3.00 -10.36
N GLY A 199 -3.41 3.68 -10.89
CA GLY A 199 -3.19 3.74 -12.33
C GLY A 199 -1.72 3.87 -12.71
N GLU A 200 -1.38 3.27 -13.84
CA GLU A 200 -0.05 3.26 -14.45
C GLU A 200 -0.13 3.94 -15.82
N GLU A 201 0.56 5.06 -15.96
CA GLU A 201 0.61 5.86 -17.17
C GLU A 201 1.64 5.26 -18.11
N LYS A 202 1.14 4.59 -19.13
CA LYS A 202 2.01 3.87 -20.05
C LYS A 202 1.53 4.03 -21.50
N ALA A 203 0.22 4.08 -21.78
CA ALA A 203 -0.37 4.44 -23.07
C ALA A 203 -0.73 5.93 -23.17
N ARG A 204 -0.83 6.43 -24.41
CA ARG A 204 -1.18 7.83 -24.71
C ARG A 204 -2.69 8.07 -24.72
N LEU A 205 -3.46 7.18 -25.34
CA LEU A 205 -4.90 7.40 -25.56
C LEU A 205 -5.78 6.21 -25.15
N GLN A 206 -5.21 5.10 -24.70
CA GLN A 206 -6.00 3.94 -24.29
C GLN A 206 -6.00 3.78 -22.77
N VAL A 207 -7.19 3.56 -22.21
CA VAL A 207 -7.36 3.16 -20.81
C VAL A 207 -7.89 1.75 -20.78
N CYS A 208 -7.18 0.87 -20.07
CA CYS A 208 -7.71 -0.43 -19.68
C CYS A 208 -8.14 -0.34 -18.22
N LEU A 209 -9.38 -0.75 -17.92
CA LEU A 209 -9.80 -1.04 -16.56
C LEU A 209 -9.66 -2.55 -16.34
N VAL A 210 -9.09 -2.94 -15.20
CA VAL A 210 -9.01 -4.35 -14.78
C VAL A 210 -9.51 -4.47 -13.35
N ALA A 211 -9.94 -5.66 -12.97
CA ALA A 211 -10.19 -6.07 -11.60
C ALA A 211 -9.05 -6.97 -11.10
N ILE A 212 -8.70 -6.87 -9.82
CA ILE A 212 -7.72 -7.74 -9.17
C ILE A 212 -8.44 -8.44 -8.01
N ARG A 213 -8.49 -9.77 -8.05
CA ARG A 213 -9.09 -10.59 -7.00
C ARG A 213 -8.09 -11.59 -6.44
N LYS A 214 -8.40 -12.15 -5.27
CA LYS A 214 -7.64 -13.28 -4.72
C LYS A 214 -7.92 -14.53 -5.58
N ASP A 215 -6.89 -15.30 -5.88
CA ASP A 215 -7.02 -16.62 -6.50
C ASP A 215 -7.41 -17.64 -5.41
N GLU A 216 -8.51 -18.36 -5.64
CA GLU A 216 -9.00 -19.39 -4.73
C GLU A 216 -8.15 -20.66 -4.79
N MET A 217 -7.47 -20.90 -5.91
CA MET A 217 -6.70 -22.11 -6.16
C MET A 217 -5.32 -22.07 -5.51
N THR A 218 -4.86 -20.90 -5.08
CA THR A 218 -3.54 -20.73 -4.47
C THR A 218 -3.60 -19.80 -3.27
N GLU A 219 -3.07 -20.23 -2.12
CA GLU A 219 -3.01 -19.41 -0.89
C GLU A 219 -2.33 -18.05 -1.12
N ARG A 220 -1.43 -18.03 -2.11
CA ARG A 220 -0.67 -16.88 -2.57
C ARG A 220 -0.81 -16.64 -4.10
N GLY A 221 -2.01 -16.68 -4.69
CA GLY A 221 -2.26 -16.07 -6.01
C GLY A 221 -3.28 -14.93 -5.97
N ALA A 222 -3.11 -13.95 -6.85
CA ALA A 222 -4.20 -13.10 -7.30
C ALA A 222 -4.51 -13.42 -8.75
N LYS A 223 -5.70 -13.04 -9.19
CA LYS A 223 -6.17 -13.12 -10.56
C LYS A 223 -6.52 -11.72 -11.02
N VAL A 224 -5.95 -11.29 -12.14
CA VAL A 224 -6.32 -10.05 -12.83
C VAL A 224 -7.29 -10.41 -13.94
N GLU A 225 -8.37 -9.64 -14.06
CA GLU A 225 -9.31 -9.75 -15.17
C GLU A 225 -9.55 -8.40 -15.82
N MET A 226 -9.46 -8.36 -17.15
CA MET A 226 -9.80 -7.17 -17.91
C MET A 226 -11.31 -6.90 -17.79
N ILE A 227 -11.66 -5.69 -17.38
CA ILE A 227 -13.06 -5.22 -17.36
C ILE A 227 -13.41 -4.69 -18.75
N GLU A 228 -12.69 -3.64 -19.18
CA GLU A 228 -12.95 -2.98 -20.46
C GLU A 228 -11.76 -2.10 -20.89
N THR A 229 -11.63 -1.87 -22.20
CA THR A 229 -10.70 -0.90 -22.77
C THR A 229 -11.45 0.26 -23.44
N TYR A 230 -10.97 1.48 -23.21
CA TYR A 230 -11.54 2.71 -23.74
C TYR A 230 -10.50 3.45 -24.57
N ASP A 231 -10.87 3.89 -25.77
CA ASP A 231 -10.07 4.79 -26.58
C ASP A 231 -10.48 6.25 -26.30
N LEU A 232 -9.59 7.01 -25.68
CA LEU A 232 -9.81 8.41 -25.37
C LEU A 232 -9.49 9.34 -26.54
N GLY A 233 -8.97 8.82 -27.65
CA GLY A 233 -8.79 9.54 -28.89
C GLY A 233 -10.11 9.97 -29.52
N ASP A 234 -11.13 9.12 -29.44
CA ASP A 234 -12.47 9.39 -29.99
C ASP A 234 -13.49 9.79 -28.92
N LEU A 235 -14.59 10.41 -29.35
CA LEU A 235 -15.64 10.89 -28.44
C LEU A 235 -16.44 9.75 -27.80
N HIS A 236 -16.69 8.66 -28.52
CA HIS A 236 -17.45 7.52 -27.99
C HIS A 236 -16.71 6.87 -26.82
N GLY A 237 -15.41 6.62 -26.97
CA GLY A 237 -14.59 6.03 -25.92
C GLY A 237 -14.41 6.98 -24.72
N ARG A 238 -14.26 8.30 -24.93
CA ARG A 238 -14.29 9.28 -23.82
C ARG A 238 -15.61 9.30 -23.05
N LEU A 239 -16.75 9.30 -23.74
CA LEU A 239 -18.07 9.25 -23.09
C LEU A 239 -18.29 7.92 -22.37
N SER A 240 -17.88 6.81 -22.98
CA SER A 240 -17.97 5.48 -22.37
C SER A 240 -17.10 5.37 -21.11
N PHE A 241 -15.89 5.92 -21.14
CA PHE A 241 -15.00 5.99 -19.98
C PHE A 241 -15.55 6.92 -18.89
N PHE A 242 -16.13 8.07 -19.28
CA PHE A 242 -16.80 8.99 -18.36
C PHE A 242 -17.94 8.30 -17.61
N LEU A 243 -18.82 7.58 -18.32
CA LEU A 243 -19.89 6.79 -17.72
C LEU A 243 -19.33 5.74 -16.74
N ALA A 244 -18.31 5.00 -17.17
CA ALA A 244 -17.69 3.97 -16.35
C ALA A 244 -17.09 4.55 -15.06
N LEU A 245 -16.40 5.69 -15.12
CA LEU A 245 -15.78 6.29 -13.94
C LEU A 245 -16.82 6.84 -12.96
N LEU A 246 -17.91 7.43 -13.45
CA LEU A 246 -19.03 7.87 -12.62
C LEU A 246 -19.67 6.67 -11.90
N ASN A 247 -20.00 5.60 -12.62
CA ASN A 247 -20.54 4.39 -12.03
C ASN A 247 -19.55 3.71 -11.07
N LEU A 248 -18.25 3.69 -11.38
CA LEU A 248 -17.22 3.15 -10.50
C LEU A 248 -17.14 3.92 -9.18
N SER A 249 -17.27 5.25 -9.21
CA SER A 249 -17.17 6.09 -8.02
C SER A 249 -18.24 5.77 -6.97
N THR A 250 -19.41 5.26 -7.38
CA THR A 250 -20.48 4.80 -6.48
C THR A 250 -20.06 3.61 -5.60
N LEU A 251 -19.03 2.85 -6.02
CA LEU A 251 -18.53 1.68 -5.30
C LEU A 251 -17.46 2.02 -4.25
N PHE A 252 -16.87 3.22 -4.28
CA PHE A 252 -15.73 3.53 -3.40
C PHE A 252 -16.09 3.50 -1.92
N ARG A 253 -17.25 4.05 -1.55
CA ARG A 253 -17.72 4.05 -0.16
C ARG A 253 -17.93 2.65 0.40
N PRO A 254 -18.76 1.78 -0.22
CA PRO A 254 -18.97 0.42 0.29
C PRO A 254 -17.68 -0.41 0.29
N VAL A 255 -16.78 -0.23 -0.69
CA VAL A 255 -15.47 -0.93 -0.72
C VAL A 255 -14.59 -0.51 0.47
N VAL A 256 -14.52 0.78 0.78
CA VAL A 256 -13.68 1.27 1.89
C VAL A 256 -14.17 0.78 3.24
N ASP A 257 -15.49 0.68 3.44
CA ASP A 257 -16.07 0.17 4.68
C ASP A 257 -15.71 -1.31 4.94
N LEU A 258 -15.24 -2.04 3.93
CA LEU A 258 -14.83 -3.44 4.00
C LEU A 258 -13.31 -3.63 4.17
N ILE A 259 -12.51 -2.60 3.88
CA ILE A 259 -11.05 -2.68 3.94
C ILE A 259 -10.58 -2.21 5.32
N GLN A 260 -9.94 -3.09 6.08
CA GLN A 260 -9.23 -2.67 7.30
C GLN A 260 -8.05 -1.73 6.93
N PRO A 261 -8.00 -0.50 7.47
CA PRO A 261 -6.88 0.40 7.22
C PRO A 261 -5.58 -0.20 7.76
N LEU A 262 -4.46 0.09 7.10
CA LEU A 262 -3.13 -0.35 7.56
C LEU A 262 -2.53 0.60 8.60
N ASP A 263 -3.25 1.66 8.98
CA ASP A 263 -2.78 2.82 9.77
C ASP A 263 -1.58 3.57 9.17
N ILE A 264 -1.08 3.11 8.02
CA ILE A 264 -0.08 3.75 7.18
C ILE A 264 -0.64 3.90 5.75
N LEU A 265 -0.28 5.01 5.09
CA LEU A 265 -0.59 5.21 3.68
C LEU A 265 0.11 4.13 2.84
N GLU A 266 -0.66 3.41 2.02
CA GLU A 266 -0.07 2.55 1.00
C GLU A 266 0.84 3.41 0.10
N TYR A 267 2.08 2.99 -0.18
CA TYR A 267 3.08 3.84 -0.86
C TYR A 267 3.38 5.16 -0.12
N GLY A 268 3.25 5.19 1.20
CA GLY A 268 3.75 6.27 2.04
C GLY A 268 5.28 6.30 2.10
N THR A 269 5.82 7.49 2.41
CA THR A 269 7.21 7.64 2.83
C THR A 269 7.21 8.06 4.29
N ILE A 270 7.91 7.32 5.13
CA ILE A 270 8.17 7.67 6.53
C ILE A 270 9.55 8.29 6.59
N GLU A 271 9.64 9.52 7.08
CA GLU A 271 10.91 10.20 7.35
C GLU A 271 11.26 10.03 8.83
N ARG A 272 12.43 9.44 9.11
CA ARG A 272 12.95 9.30 10.48
C ARG A 272 13.68 10.58 10.89
N GLY A 273 13.78 10.85 12.19
CA GLY A 273 14.45 12.04 12.72
C GLY A 273 15.94 12.18 12.36
N ASN A 274 16.58 11.10 11.89
CA ASN A 274 17.95 11.10 11.38
C ASN A 274 18.04 11.33 9.85
N GLY A 275 16.93 11.64 9.19
CA GLY A 275 16.84 11.86 7.73
C GLY A 275 16.74 10.58 6.89
N VAL A 276 16.71 9.39 7.50
CA VAL A 276 16.46 8.13 6.78
C VAL A 276 15.01 8.07 6.33
N GLN A 277 14.79 7.75 5.06
CA GLN A 277 13.46 7.62 4.48
C GLN A 277 13.12 6.14 4.24
N ILE A 278 11.96 5.73 4.74
CA ILE A 278 11.39 4.40 4.54
C ILE A 278 10.21 4.53 3.58
N THR A 279 10.34 3.92 2.41
CA THR A 279 9.28 3.85 1.41
C THR A 279 8.78 2.43 1.32
N PHE A 280 7.46 2.26 1.45
CA PHE A 280 6.80 1.02 1.11
C PHE A 280 6.61 0.94 -0.41
N ALA A 281 7.11 -0.14 -1.00
CA ALA A 281 6.81 -0.56 -2.35
C ALA A 281 5.92 -1.82 -2.27
N GLU A 282 5.50 -2.32 -3.43
CA GLU A 282 4.54 -3.42 -3.59
C GLU A 282 4.91 -4.69 -2.78
N ASP A 283 6.18 -5.12 -2.79
CA ASP A 283 6.65 -6.34 -2.10
C ASP A 283 7.86 -6.12 -1.19
N CYS A 284 8.36 -4.90 -1.12
CA CYS A 284 9.60 -4.58 -0.44
C CYS A 284 9.54 -3.21 0.23
N VAL A 285 10.44 -3.03 1.17
CA VAL A 285 10.72 -1.75 1.81
C VAL A 285 12.00 -1.18 1.20
N VAL A 286 11.95 0.07 0.74
CA VAL A 286 13.11 0.82 0.29
C VAL A 286 13.54 1.73 1.43
N LYS A 287 14.77 1.52 1.93
CA LYS A 287 15.40 2.38 2.93
C LYS A 287 16.44 3.24 2.23
N THR A 288 16.21 4.55 2.20
CA THR A 288 17.09 5.55 1.57
C THR A 288 17.79 6.35 2.65
N TYR A 289 19.10 6.47 2.54
CA TYR A 289 19.95 7.16 3.51
C TYR A 289 20.26 8.59 3.06
N PRO A 290 20.27 9.57 3.97
CA PRO A 290 20.56 10.96 3.63
C PRO A 290 22.04 11.13 3.25
N LEU A 291 22.34 12.20 2.51
CA LEU A 291 23.71 12.48 2.05
C LEU A 291 24.70 12.67 3.20
N SER A 292 24.22 13.16 4.35
CA SER A 292 24.98 13.41 5.58
C SER A 292 25.43 12.15 6.32
N MET A 293 24.90 10.97 5.99
CA MET A 293 25.21 9.71 6.67
C MET A 293 26.28 8.92 5.88
N PRO A 294 27.18 8.17 6.56
CA PRO A 294 28.17 7.27 5.94
C PRO A 294 27.52 5.99 5.38
N SER A 295 26.54 6.19 4.50
CA SER A 295 25.70 5.13 3.92
C SER A 295 26.47 4.08 3.12
N ASP A 296 27.62 4.42 2.52
CA ASP A 296 28.43 3.44 1.78
C ASP A 296 28.99 2.35 2.71
N ASP A 297 29.40 2.73 3.93
CA ASP A 297 29.89 1.78 4.93
C ASP A 297 28.75 0.93 5.49
N ILE A 298 27.61 1.56 5.77
CA ILE A 298 26.39 0.88 6.22
C ILE A 298 25.95 -0.17 5.19
N ILE A 299 25.83 0.23 3.92
CA ILE A 299 25.39 -0.67 2.84
C ILE A 299 26.40 -1.80 2.63
N ARG A 300 27.71 -1.54 2.74
CA ARG A 300 28.74 -2.59 2.61
C ARG A 300 28.65 -3.60 3.74
N ASN A 301 28.48 -3.12 4.97
CA ASN A 301 28.26 -3.97 6.15
C ASN A 301 27.01 -4.83 5.98
N LEU A 302 25.86 -4.21 5.63
CA LEU A 302 24.61 -4.92 5.37
C LEU A 302 24.78 -6.03 4.31
N ARG A 303 25.50 -5.77 3.21
CA ARG A 303 25.75 -6.80 2.20
C ARG A 303 26.48 -8.01 2.78
N GLU A 304 27.50 -7.79 3.60
CA GLU A 304 28.25 -8.88 4.21
C GLU A 304 27.43 -9.64 5.25
N LEU A 305 26.74 -8.94 6.15
CA LEU A 305 25.89 -9.57 7.17
C LEU A 305 24.79 -10.42 6.51
N HIS A 306 24.06 -9.88 5.54
CA HIS A 306 22.99 -10.62 4.85
C HIS A 306 23.53 -11.77 4.00
N ARG A 307 24.74 -11.67 3.45
CA ARG A 307 25.39 -12.78 2.77
C ARG A 307 25.67 -13.93 3.74
N GLN A 308 26.16 -13.64 4.93
CA GLN A 308 26.40 -14.64 5.98
C GLN A 308 25.10 -15.24 6.51
N MET A 309 24.07 -14.42 6.75
CA MET A 309 22.74 -14.90 7.15
C MET A 309 22.14 -15.86 6.12
N LYS A 310 22.23 -15.52 4.84
CA LYS A 310 21.74 -16.38 3.75
C LYS A 310 22.54 -17.68 3.66
N LYS A 311 23.88 -17.62 3.78
CA LYS A 311 24.76 -18.80 3.73
C LYS A 311 24.43 -19.81 4.83
N HIS A 312 24.05 -19.34 6.02
CA HIS A 312 23.76 -20.19 7.19
C HIS A 312 22.26 -20.34 7.48
N SER A 313 21.40 -19.95 6.52
CA SER A 313 19.94 -20.10 6.63
C SER A 313 19.35 -19.53 7.92
N VAL A 314 19.81 -18.34 8.34
CA VAL A 314 19.28 -17.67 9.53
C VAL A 314 17.77 -17.41 9.35
N PRO A 315 16.91 -17.92 10.25
CA PRO A 315 15.47 -17.77 10.13
C PRO A 315 14.99 -16.44 10.71
N ASN A 316 13.73 -16.07 10.45
CA ASN A 316 13.05 -14.94 11.10
C ASN A 316 13.82 -13.60 11.02
N VAL A 317 14.51 -13.34 9.91
CA VAL A 317 15.18 -12.07 9.62
C VAL A 317 14.74 -11.55 8.26
N VAL A 318 14.81 -10.24 8.08
CA VAL A 318 14.59 -9.59 6.78
C VAL A 318 15.67 -9.98 5.78
N GLU A 319 15.31 -10.03 4.50
CA GLU A 319 16.24 -10.32 3.41
C GLU A 319 16.62 -9.03 2.67
N LEU A 320 17.92 -8.85 2.44
CA LEU A 320 18.46 -7.82 1.58
C LEU A 320 18.36 -8.25 0.10
N LYS A 321 17.44 -7.61 -0.63
CA LYS A 321 17.17 -7.93 -2.05
C LYS A 321 18.06 -7.16 -3.00
N LYS A 322 18.33 -5.88 -2.72
CA LYS A 322 19.11 -5.00 -3.61
C LYS A 322 19.77 -3.88 -2.83
N THR A 323 20.88 -3.40 -3.35
CA THR A 323 21.60 -2.22 -2.84
C THR A 323 21.94 -1.27 -3.97
N ASN A 324 22.03 0.02 -3.69
CA ASN A 324 22.55 1.03 -4.61
C ASN A 324 23.34 2.10 -3.85
N MET A 325 24.66 2.09 -4.00
CA MET A 325 25.54 3.07 -3.34
C MET A 325 25.34 4.48 -3.91
N LYS A 326 25.25 4.62 -5.25
CA LYS A 326 25.10 5.93 -5.92
C LYS A 326 23.83 6.67 -5.48
N LYS A 327 22.72 5.93 -5.37
CA LYS A 327 21.42 6.44 -4.90
C LYS A 327 21.20 6.24 -3.39
N LYS A 328 22.22 5.78 -2.66
CA LYS A 328 22.22 5.55 -1.19
C LYS A 328 20.96 4.85 -0.67
N TYR A 329 20.60 3.70 -1.26
CA TYR A 329 19.44 2.93 -0.78
C TYR A 329 19.68 1.42 -0.73
N VAL A 330 18.85 0.76 0.08
CA VAL A 330 18.70 -0.70 0.11
C VAL A 330 17.24 -1.10 -0.07
N LYS A 331 17.01 -2.32 -0.57
CA LYS A 331 15.70 -2.97 -0.66
C LYS A 331 15.66 -4.18 0.23
N LEU A 332 14.63 -4.24 1.05
CA LEU A 332 14.42 -5.24 2.09
C LEU A 332 13.06 -5.92 1.88
N ALA A 333 13.00 -7.24 2.08
CA ALA A 333 11.75 -7.99 1.98
C ALA A 333 11.72 -9.12 3.04
N PRO A 334 10.53 -9.57 3.47
CA PRO A 334 9.21 -9.05 3.10
C PRO A 334 8.84 -7.74 3.80
N VAL A 335 7.75 -7.12 3.37
CA VAL A 335 7.12 -6.00 4.10
C VAL A 335 6.41 -6.58 5.33
N GLY A 336 6.81 -6.12 6.52
CA GLY A 336 6.19 -6.51 7.79
C GLY A 336 5.19 -5.47 8.29
N ARG A 337 4.35 -5.88 9.24
CA ARG A 337 3.48 -4.96 10.00
C ARG A 337 4.11 -4.64 11.35
N LEU A 338 4.21 -3.36 11.67
CA LEU A 338 4.51 -2.92 13.02
C LEU A 338 3.24 -3.12 13.86
N SER A 339 3.25 -4.16 14.69
CA SER A 339 2.10 -4.53 15.53
C SER A 339 2.67 -5.10 16.83
N PRO A 340 2.54 -4.37 17.96
CA PRO A 340 2.97 -4.89 19.24
C PRO A 340 2.14 -6.14 19.60
N PRO A 341 2.68 -7.10 20.36
CA PRO A 341 1.91 -8.27 20.76
C PRO A 341 0.65 -7.87 21.55
N GLU A 342 -0.51 -8.40 21.15
CA GLU A 342 -1.82 -8.04 21.73
C GLU A 342 -2.19 -8.88 22.96
N ASN A 343 -1.53 -10.02 23.15
CA ASN A 343 -1.69 -10.88 24.32
C ASN A 343 -0.41 -11.65 24.63
N VAL A 344 -0.36 -12.31 25.80
CA VAL A 344 0.79 -13.08 26.27
C VAL A 344 1.21 -14.17 25.28
N ARG A 345 0.25 -14.85 24.63
CA ARG A 345 0.56 -15.87 23.62
C ARG A 345 1.29 -15.27 22.41
N GLN A 346 0.86 -14.10 21.93
CA GLN A 346 1.56 -13.37 20.87
C GLN A 346 2.95 -12.92 21.33
N LEU A 347 3.10 -12.48 22.59
CA LEU A 347 4.40 -12.10 23.15
C LEU A 347 5.37 -13.29 23.14
N LEU A 348 4.94 -14.43 23.69
CA LEU A 348 5.75 -15.66 23.73
C LEU A 348 6.12 -16.11 22.30
N THR A 349 5.17 -16.03 21.36
CA THR A 349 5.43 -16.41 19.96
C THR A 349 6.42 -15.47 19.29
N ALA A 350 6.31 -14.16 19.52
CA ALA A 350 7.28 -13.18 19.02
C ALA A 350 8.67 -13.44 19.60
N LEU A 351 8.78 -13.66 20.92
CA LEU A 351 10.05 -13.97 21.58
C LEU A 351 10.67 -15.26 21.04
N ARG A 352 9.88 -16.31 20.82
CA ARG A 352 10.33 -17.57 20.22
C ARG A 352 10.97 -17.35 18.85
N ASP A 353 10.28 -16.61 17.98
CA ASP A 353 10.74 -16.37 16.60
C ASP A 353 12.01 -15.50 16.58
N ILE A 354 12.09 -14.47 17.43
CA ILE A 354 13.29 -13.64 17.58
C ILE A 354 14.45 -14.45 18.18
N LEU A 355 14.21 -15.30 19.18
CA LEU A 355 15.23 -16.16 19.77
C LEU A 355 15.74 -17.20 18.77
N LYS A 356 14.89 -17.74 17.89
CA LYS A 356 15.33 -18.59 16.76
C LYS A 356 16.31 -17.88 15.83
N ALA A 357 16.04 -16.61 15.50
CA ALA A 357 16.99 -15.79 14.75
C ALA A 357 18.30 -15.60 15.53
N LEU A 358 18.23 -15.19 16.80
CA LEU A 358 19.42 -14.95 17.64
C LEU A 358 20.28 -16.20 17.85
N VAL A 359 19.68 -17.39 18.02
CA VAL A 359 20.42 -18.66 18.11
C VAL A 359 21.27 -18.87 16.85
N ALA A 360 20.68 -18.69 15.67
CA ALA A 360 21.39 -18.87 14.40
C ALA A 360 22.45 -17.78 14.17
N LEU A 361 22.14 -16.52 14.52
CA LEU A 361 23.08 -15.40 14.45
C LEU A 361 24.30 -15.60 15.37
N HIS A 362 24.06 -15.98 16.63
CA HIS A 362 25.12 -16.16 17.61
C HIS A 362 26.02 -17.35 17.28
N ALA A 363 25.46 -18.41 16.66
CA ALA A 363 26.23 -19.56 16.19
C ALA A 363 27.29 -19.18 15.12
N ILE A 364 27.07 -18.09 14.38
CA ILE A 364 28.01 -17.55 13.39
C ILE A 364 28.75 -16.30 13.90
N ASN A 365 28.76 -16.09 15.23
CA ASN A 365 29.36 -14.92 15.88
C ASN A 365 28.85 -13.59 15.31
N MET A 366 27.54 -13.46 15.08
CA MET A 366 26.93 -12.23 14.60
C MET A 366 25.89 -11.72 15.60
N MET A 367 25.75 -10.40 15.67
CA MET A 367 24.84 -9.71 16.58
C MET A 367 24.11 -8.55 15.88
N HIS A 368 22.93 -8.24 16.38
CA HIS A 368 22.04 -7.19 15.87
C HIS A 368 22.40 -5.80 16.44
N ARG A 369 22.72 -5.72 17.74
CA ARG A 369 23.04 -4.49 18.52
C ARG A 369 21.90 -3.48 18.70
N ASP A 370 20.88 -3.49 17.86
CA ASP A 370 19.72 -2.57 17.95
C ASP A 370 18.37 -3.30 18.20
N LEU A 371 18.36 -4.41 18.94
CA LEU A 371 17.14 -5.21 19.13
C LEU A 371 16.13 -4.48 20.04
N ARG A 372 15.00 -4.06 19.47
CA ARG A 372 13.87 -3.38 20.15
C ARG A 372 12.54 -3.65 19.43
N TRP A 373 11.41 -3.31 20.05
CA TRP A 373 10.08 -3.55 19.49
C TRP A 373 9.85 -2.86 18.14
N GLU A 374 10.49 -1.72 17.87
CA GLU A 374 10.40 -1.05 16.56
C GLU A 374 11.05 -1.85 15.42
N ASN A 375 11.95 -2.77 15.77
CA ASN A 375 12.69 -3.62 14.84
C ASN A 375 12.14 -5.05 14.79
N VAL A 376 11.02 -5.34 15.46
CA VAL A 376 10.35 -6.64 15.45
C VAL A 376 9.02 -6.50 14.72
N LEU A 377 8.93 -7.04 13.51
CA LEU A 377 7.74 -6.95 12.68
C LEU A 377 6.99 -8.28 12.60
N LYS A 378 5.67 -8.21 12.42
CA LYS A 378 4.81 -9.36 12.17
C LYS A 378 4.74 -9.65 10.67
N TYR A 379 4.84 -10.91 10.26
CA TYR A 379 4.60 -11.31 8.86
C TYR A 379 3.12 -11.06 8.49
N PRO A 380 2.83 -10.46 7.33
CA PRO A 380 1.47 -10.33 6.86
C PRO A 380 0.91 -11.71 6.46
N GLY A 381 -0.28 -12.06 6.93
CA GLY A 381 -1.00 -13.28 6.52
C GLY A 381 -0.49 -14.60 7.12
N GLU A 382 0.74 -14.69 7.62
CA GLU A 382 1.33 -15.91 8.20
C GLU A 382 1.06 -16.07 9.71
N GLY A 383 -0.16 -15.74 10.17
CA GLY A 383 -0.67 -15.99 11.53
C GLY A 383 0.35 -16.13 12.66
N ASN A 384 0.52 -15.10 13.49
CA ASN A 384 1.42 -15.10 14.66
C ASN A 384 2.86 -15.55 14.34
N LYS A 385 3.47 -14.94 13.33
CA LYS A 385 4.90 -15.10 13.04
C LYS A 385 5.60 -13.74 12.99
N TRP A 386 6.79 -13.64 13.55
CA TRP A 386 7.57 -12.40 13.63
C TRP A 386 8.97 -12.54 13.04
N PHE A 387 9.56 -11.42 12.64
CA PHE A 387 10.92 -11.35 12.13
C PHE A 387 11.61 -10.05 12.52
N LEU A 388 12.94 -10.12 12.56
CA LEU A 388 13.84 -9.03 12.89
C LEU A 388 14.22 -8.23 11.65
N ILE A 389 14.15 -6.90 11.77
CA ILE A 389 14.57 -5.94 10.75
C ILE A 389 15.67 -5.02 11.30
N ASP A 390 16.24 -4.19 10.42
CA ASP A 390 17.13 -3.08 10.79
C ASP A 390 18.52 -3.49 11.34
N PHE A 391 19.28 -4.22 10.51
CA PHE A 391 20.66 -4.62 10.77
C PHE A 391 21.71 -3.52 10.48
N ASP A 392 21.33 -2.25 10.43
CA ASP A 392 22.28 -1.14 10.18
C ASP A 392 23.40 -1.13 11.23
N GLU A 393 23.04 -1.40 12.47
CA GLU A 393 23.96 -1.58 13.58
C GLU A 393 24.46 -3.02 13.71
N GLY A 394 24.15 -3.96 12.81
CA GLY A 394 24.63 -5.33 12.95
C GLY A 394 26.16 -5.42 12.85
N ALA A 395 26.76 -6.41 13.50
CA ALA A 395 28.20 -6.66 13.41
C ALA A 395 28.58 -8.11 13.73
N SER A 396 29.80 -8.49 13.33
CA SER A 396 30.46 -9.69 13.84
C SER A 396 30.96 -9.45 15.27
N SER A 397 30.82 -10.46 16.12
CA SER A 397 31.32 -10.49 17.49
C SER A 397 32.74 -11.07 17.51
N PRO A 398 33.68 -10.49 18.27
CA PRO A 398 33.54 -9.25 19.04
C PRO A 398 33.59 -7.98 18.17
N ALA A 399 32.95 -6.90 18.60
CA ALA A 399 33.00 -5.59 17.93
C ALA A 399 33.40 -4.46 18.87
N ALA A 400 33.81 -3.33 18.30
CA ALA A 400 34.12 -2.10 19.02
C ALA A 400 32.85 -1.33 19.41
N LYS A 401 32.97 -0.44 20.40
CA LYS A 401 31.88 0.40 20.93
C LYS A 401 31.11 1.19 19.86
N VAL A 402 29.85 1.48 20.16
CA VAL A 402 28.94 2.27 19.31
C VAL A 402 28.54 3.54 20.06
N ASN A 403 28.84 4.73 19.54
CA ASN A 403 28.71 5.99 20.31
C ASN A 403 27.37 6.71 20.14
N HIS A 404 26.56 6.34 19.15
CA HIS A 404 25.31 7.04 18.81
C HIS A 404 24.05 6.34 19.32
N LEU A 405 24.19 5.16 19.94
CA LEU A 405 23.09 4.45 20.59
C LEU A 405 22.82 5.00 21.99
N LYS A 406 21.57 4.84 22.42
CA LYS A 406 21.04 5.39 23.67
C LYS A 406 21.27 4.46 24.85
N ALA A 407 21.85 4.96 25.95
CA ALA A 407 22.14 4.15 27.13
C ALA A 407 20.88 3.60 27.81
N GLU A 408 19.76 4.30 27.69
CA GLU A 408 18.48 3.92 28.30
C GLU A 408 17.82 2.69 27.65
N SER A 409 18.19 2.34 26.42
CA SER A 409 17.56 1.28 25.64
C SER A 409 18.52 0.20 25.12
N HIS A 410 19.78 0.23 25.56
CA HIS A 410 20.82 -0.69 25.09
C HIS A 410 21.68 -1.23 26.23
N ALA A 411 22.33 -2.36 25.96
CA ALA A 411 23.26 -2.97 26.89
C ALA A 411 24.39 -1.99 27.25
N PRO A 412 24.76 -1.87 28.54
CA PRO A 412 25.71 -0.85 28.99
C PRO A 412 27.10 -0.99 28.34
N GLU A 413 27.55 -2.20 28.06
CA GLU A 413 28.86 -2.44 27.45
C GLU A 413 28.97 -1.97 25.98
N LEU A 414 27.85 -1.71 25.29
CA LEU A 414 27.88 -1.13 23.93
C LEU A 414 28.53 0.26 23.92
N LEU A 415 28.38 0.99 25.03
CA LEU A 415 28.83 2.37 25.20
C LEU A 415 30.09 2.46 26.08
N LEU A 416 30.21 1.59 27.08
CA LEU A 416 31.22 1.70 28.13
C LEU A 416 32.47 0.85 27.87
N SER A 417 32.35 -0.25 27.12
CA SER A 417 33.45 -1.19 26.93
C SER A 417 34.16 -0.98 25.59
N SER A 418 35.47 -1.20 25.54
CA SER A 418 36.25 -1.13 24.29
C SER A 418 35.83 -2.20 23.28
N SER A 419 35.30 -3.31 23.76
CA SER A 419 34.74 -4.38 22.94
C SER A 419 33.55 -5.06 23.63
N HIS A 420 32.62 -5.58 22.83
CA HIS A 420 31.45 -6.33 23.29
C HIS A 420 31.16 -7.52 22.37
N THR A 421 30.30 -8.42 22.85
CA THR A 421 29.97 -9.70 22.19
C THR A 421 28.46 -9.82 21.95
N VAL A 422 28.03 -10.96 21.38
CA VAL A 422 26.61 -11.34 21.19
C VAL A 422 25.72 -11.20 22.44
N LYS A 423 26.30 -11.10 23.65
CA LYS A 423 25.55 -10.89 24.89
C LYS A 423 24.80 -9.56 24.95
N VAL A 424 25.12 -8.59 24.10
CA VAL A 424 24.36 -7.33 23.98
C VAL A 424 22.93 -7.60 23.52
N ASP A 425 22.72 -8.54 22.59
CA ASP A 425 21.39 -8.90 22.10
C ASP A 425 20.58 -9.65 23.17
N ILE A 426 21.25 -10.42 24.04
CA ILE A 426 20.61 -11.08 25.18
C ILE A 426 20.06 -10.06 26.19
N TRP A 427 20.80 -8.99 26.44
CA TRP A 427 20.29 -7.89 27.27
C TRP A 427 19.07 -7.24 26.62
N SER A 428 19.12 -7.02 25.30
CA SER A 428 17.99 -6.48 24.55
C SER A 428 16.74 -7.37 24.61
N VAL A 429 16.86 -8.71 24.69
CA VAL A 429 15.70 -9.59 24.97
C VAL A 429 15.07 -9.28 26.32
N GLY A 430 15.88 -9.05 27.36
CA GLY A 430 15.39 -8.59 28.65
C GLY A 430 14.72 -7.21 28.58
N PHE A 431 15.24 -6.32 27.73
CA PHE A 431 14.63 -5.02 27.49
C PHE A 431 13.29 -5.11 26.77
N LEU A 432 13.13 -6.02 25.80
CA LEU A 432 11.83 -6.30 25.15
C LEU A 432 10.78 -6.75 26.16
N LEU A 433 11.15 -7.61 27.11
CA LEU A 433 10.28 -8.03 28.20
C LEU A 433 9.94 -6.87 29.14
N LYS A 434 10.94 -6.10 29.56
CA LYS A 434 10.76 -4.94 30.43
C LYS A 434 9.83 -3.87 29.84
N THR A 435 9.89 -3.69 28.52
CA THR A 435 9.11 -2.68 27.79
C THR A 435 7.88 -3.26 27.10
N SER A 436 7.55 -4.52 27.37
CA SER A 436 6.33 -5.13 26.84
C SER A 436 5.09 -4.45 27.43
N PRO A 437 3.95 -4.45 26.71
CA PRO A 437 2.71 -3.88 27.23
C PRO A 437 2.09 -4.72 28.38
N PHE A 438 2.64 -5.89 28.69
CA PHE A 438 2.18 -6.76 29.77
C PHE A 438 3.09 -6.63 30.99
N GLN A 439 2.48 -6.56 32.18
CA GLN A 439 3.19 -6.39 33.46
C GLN A 439 3.19 -7.66 34.31
N ASP A 440 2.17 -8.51 34.18
CA ASP A 440 2.02 -9.74 34.95
C ASP A 440 2.55 -10.94 34.15
N PHE A 441 3.84 -11.23 34.31
CA PHE A 441 4.47 -12.38 33.70
C PHE A 441 4.44 -13.62 34.61
N PRO A 442 4.41 -14.83 34.03
CA PRO A 442 4.73 -16.05 34.77
C PRO A 442 6.10 -15.92 35.46
N PRO A 443 6.30 -16.52 36.65
CA PRO A 443 7.57 -16.44 37.40
C PRO A 443 8.80 -16.79 36.57
N GLU A 444 8.67 -17.73 35.65
CA GLU A 444 9.72 -18.17 34.73
C GLU A 444 10.15 -17.03 33.79
N LEU A 445 9.19 -16.26 33.29
CA LEU A 445 9.44 -15.15 32.37
C LEU A 445 9.96 -13.90 33.11
N GLU A 446 9.53 -13.69 34.35
CA GLU A 446 10.16 -12.70 35.25
C GLU A 446 11.63 -13.04 35.56
N SER A 447 11.91 -14.30 35.89
CA SER A 447 13.27 -14.79 36.10
C SER A 447 14.13 -14.60 34.85
N MET A 448 13.58 -14.96 33.67
CA MET A 448 14.23 -14.75 32.38
C MET A 448 14.58 -13.28 32.14
N LYS A 449 13.64 -12.35 32.39
CA LYS A 449 13.86 -10.90 32.28
C LYS A 449 15.03 -10.45 33.17
N ALA A 450 15.06 -10.87 34.44
CA ALA A 450 16.10 -10.50 35.39
C ALA A 450 17.48 -11.05 35.02
N GLN A 451 17.55 -12.27 34.47
CA GLN A 451 18.79 -12.89 34.00
C GLN A 451 19.35 -12.20 32.75
N CYS A 452 18.48 -11.79 31.81
CA CYS A 452 18.90 -11.04 30.62
C CYS A 452 19.47 -9.66 30.97
N LEU A 453 18.89 -8.96 31.94
CA LEU A 453 19.26 -7.59 32.31
C LEU A 453 20.47 -7.47 33.24
N GLN A 454 21.19 -8.57 33.50
CA GLN A 454 22.40 -8.54 34.32
C GLN A 454 23.47 -7.61 33.75
N THR A 455 24.10 -6.80 34.61
CA THR A 455 25.17 -5.87 34.21
C THR A 455 26.36 -6.59 33.62
N CYS A 456 26.76 -7.72 34.22
CA CYS A 456 27.87 -8.54 33.73
C CYS A 456 27.44 -9.40 32.52
N PRO A 457 28.03 -9.21 31.32
CA PRO A 457 27.61 -9.95 30.12
C PRO A 457 27.81 -11.47 30.20
N SER A 458 28.82 -11.94 30.95
CA SER A 458 29.08 -13.37 31.13
C SER A 458 27.99 -14.06 31.96
N SER A 459 27.33 -13.33 32.87
CA SER A 459 26.24 -13.84 33.71
C SER A 459 24.91 -13.98 32.98
N ARG A 460 24.78 -13.40 31.78
CA ARG A 460 23.57 -13.50 30.97
C ARG A 460 23.45 -14.89 30.32
N PRO A 461 22.24 -15.43 30.16
CA PRO A 461 22.01 -16.73 29.53
C PRO A 461 22.39 -16.73 28.04
N THR A 462 22.30 -17.90 27.40
CA THR A 462 22.45 -18.03 25.94
C THR A 462 21.10 -17.85 25.24
N ALA A 463 21.09 -17.46 23.96
CA ALA A 463 19.85 -17.41 23.19
C ALA A 463 19.13 -18.77 23.15
N LYS A 464 19.89 -19.88 23.14
CA LYS A 464 19.32 -21.24 23.11
C LYS A 464 18.61 -21.58 24.43
N SER A 465 19.25 -21.32 25.57
CA SER A 465 18.61 -21.55 26.87
C SER A 465 17.34 -20.71 27.05
N LEU A 466 17.30 -19.48 26.50
CA LEU A 466 16.09 -18.66 26.53
C LEU A 466 14.99 -19.20 25.62
N LEU A 467 15.37 -19.70 24.44
CA LEU A 467 14.43 -20.31 23.51
C LEU A 467 13.75 -21.53 24.14
N ASP A 468 14.52 -22.38 24.83
CA ASP A 468 14.00 -23.57 25.50
C ASP A 468 12.95 -23.20 26.58
N VAL A 469 13.20 -22.13 27.36
CA VAL A 469 12.23 -21.61 28.33
C VAL A 469 10.95 -21.13 27.63
N ILE A 470 11.06 -20.34 26.57
CA ILE A 470 9.90 -19.82 25.84
C ILE A 470 9.09 -20.94 25.18
N GLU A 471 9.74 -21.94 24.59
CA GLU A 471 9.05 -23.08 23.97
C GLU A 471 8.27 -23.88 25.02
N SER A 472 8.83 -24.10 26.22
CA SER A 472 8.11 -24.77 27.31
C SER A 472 6.86 -23.99 27.78
N LEU A 473 6.92 -22.66 27.80
CA LEU A 473 5.79 -21.80 28.17
C LEU A 473 4.68 -21.74 27.11
N ILE A 474 4.96 -22.13 25.86
CA ILE A 474 3.97 -22.17 24.78
C ILE A 474 3.23 -23.51 24.75
N GLU A 475 3.88 -24.58 25.22
CA GLU A 475 3.32 -25.94 25.27
C GLU A 475 2.40 -26.17 26.48
N CYS A 476 2.56 -25.38 27.54
CA CYS A 476 1.64 -25.28 28.69
C CYS A 476 0.42 -24.41 28.37
#